data_AF-A0A150HDF5-F1
#
_entry.id   AF-A0A150HDF5-F1
#
_cell.length_a   1.000
_cell.length_b   1.000
_cell.length_c   1.000
_cell.angle_alpha   90.00
_cell.angle_beta   90.00
_cell.angle_gamma   90.00
#
_symmetry.space_group_name_H-M   'P 1'
#
loop_
_entity.id
_entity.type
_entity.pdbx_description
1 polymer ?
#
loop_
_entity_poly.entity_id
_entity_poly.type
_entity_poly.pdbx_seq_one_letter_code
_entity_poly.pdbx_strand_id
1 'polypeptide(L)'
;MRVFGLDTCNQVAGPDGAVPKNQFDWLEAELAAATKERRLAIVLSHHNSDTLENRAQRPGQDEVLLGADEFVAMLTRFPVVVAWLNGHTHLNQILAHPAPTGGRFWEITTASCIDFPQQQQTVELVDNRDGTLSLFTTVVDHAADPVPGSGGDYLALASRSRELASNDWAETPLMRRGSPLDRNTELLLPAPFDLATISDAALETQHLTARARILAHEGALS
;
A
#
# COMPACT_ATOMS: atom_id res chain seq x y z
N MET A 1 2.28 -14.16 6.81
CA MET A 1 2.24 -13.16 5.72
C MET A 1 3.65 -12.80 5.24
N ARG A 2 3.83 -12.43 3.97
CA ARG A 2 5.03 -11.80 3.38
C ARG A 2 4.64 -10.42 2.83
N VAL A 3 5.58 -9.48 2.85
CA VAL A 3 5.40 -8.12 2.32
C VAL A 3 6.57 -7.84 1.37
N PHE A 4 6.27 -7.41 0.15
CA PHE A 4 7.24 -7.17 -0.91
C PHE A 4 7.23 -5.70 -1.30
N GLY A 5 8.38 -5.02 -1.19
CA GLY A 5 8.53 -3.64 -1.64
C GLY A 5 9.23 -3.58 -3.00
N LEU A 6 8.71 -2.76 -3.90
CA LEU A 6 9.25 -2.52 -5.23
C LEU A 6 9.67 -1.06 -5.39
N ASP A 7 10.76 -0.84 -6.12
CA ASP A 7 11.11 0.47 -6.65
C ASP A 7 10.52 0.61 -8.05
N THR A 8 9.48 1.43 -8.18
CA THR A 8 8.81 1.69 -9.46
C THR A 8 9.16 3.06 -10.06
N CYS A 9 10.12 3.77 -9.48
CA CYS A 9 10.55 5.08 -9.96
C CYS A 9 11.30 4.98 -11.28
N ASN A 10 10.78 5.65 -12.32
CA ASN A 10 11.51 5.90 -13.54
C ASN A 10 11.97 7.36 -13.59
N GLN A 11 13.28 7.59 -13.53
CA GLN A 11 13.86 8.94 -13.57
C GLN A 11 13.88 9.55 -14.98
N VAL A 12 13.36 8.83 -15.98
CA VAL A 12 13.31 9.28 -17.36
C VAL A 12 11.91 9.79 -17.65
N ALA A 13 11.81 11.12 -17.84
CA ALA A 13 10.62 11.82 -18.33
C ALA A 13 9.33 11.62 -17.51
N GLY A 14 8.85 12.71 -16.89
CA GLY A 14 7.56 12.72 -16.22
C GLY A 14 7.58 12.15 -14.79
N PRO A 15 6.43 12.18 -14.10
CA PRO A 15 6.29 11.70 -12.73
C PRO A 15 6.02 10.19 -12.65
N ASP A 16 5.46 9.61 -13.71
CA ASP A 16 4.98 8.23 -13.73
C ASP A 16 6.12 7.20 -13.69
N GLY A 17 5.76 5.98 -13.31
CA GLY A 17 6.70 4.89 -13.06
C GLY A 17 6.50 3.70 -13.98
N ALA A 18 7.36 2.71 -13.79
CA ALA A 18 7.21 1.38 -14.39
C ALA A 18 7.86 0.34 -13.48
N VAL A 19 7.56 -0.94 -13.71
CA VAL A 19 8.20 -2.05 -12.98
C VAL A 19 9.32 -2.60 -13.85
N PRO A 20 10.59 -2.48 -13.41
CA PRO A 20 11.70 -3.17 -14.05
C PRO A 20 11.49 -4.68 -14.12
N LYS A 21 11.82 -5.29 -15.26
CA LYS A 21 11.57 -6.72 -15.50
C LYS A 21 12.27 -7.65 -14.49
N ASN A 22 13.45 -7.29 -14.00
CA ASN A 22 14.12 -8.05 -12.94
C ASN A 22 13.30 -8.10 -11.64
N GLN A 23 12.69 -6.98 -11.23
CA GLN A 23 11.82 -6.90 -10.06
C GLN A 23 10.50 -7.65 -10.30
N PHE A 24 9.95 -7.56 -11.51
CA PHE A 24 8.77 -8.32 -11.91
C PHE A 24 9.00 -9.83 -11.81
N ASP A 25 10.05 -10.34 -12.45
CA ASP A 25 10.38 -11.77 -12.47
C ASP A 25 10.71 -12.29 -11.07
N TRP A 26 11.42 -11.48 -10.27
CA TRP A 26 11.70 -11.77 -8.87
C TRP A 26 10.41 -11.87 -8.05
N LEU A 27 9.51 -10.89 -8.16
CA LEU A 27 8.26 -10.90 -7.41
C LEU A 27 7.39 -12.09 -7.82
N GLU A 28 7.30 -12.41 -9.12
CA GLU A 28 6.56 -13.58 -9.60
C GLU A 28 7.07 -14.88 -8.95
N ALA A 29 8.40 -15.05 -8.86
CA ALA A 29 9.01 -16.20 -8.20
C ALA A 29 8.71 -16.24 -6.69
N GLU A 30 8.76 -15.10 -6.01
CA GLU A 30 8.45 -14.99 -4.59
C GLU A 30 6.97 -15.25 -4.27
N LEU A 31 6.05 -14.83 -5.15
CA LEU A 31 4.62 -15.12 -5.04
C LEU A 31 4.31 -16.59 -5.28
N ALA A 32 5.01 -17.25 -6.21
CA ALA A 32 4.93 -18.69 -6.40
C ALA A 32 5.41 -19.44 -5.15
N ALA A 33 6.50 -19.01 -4.52
CA ALA A 33 6.99 -19.56 -3.26
C ALA A 33 5.98 -19.34 -2.11
N ALA A 34 5.44 -18.12 -1.98
CA ALA A 34 4.42 -17.80 -0.98
C ALA A 34 3.16 -18.66 -1.14
N THR A 35 2.75 -18.92 -2.38
CA THR A 35 1.64 -19.82 -2.70
C THR A 35 1.91 -21.25 -2.21
N LYS A 36 3.09 -21.79 -2.53
CA LYS A 36 3.50 -23.13 -2.08
C LYS A 36 3.55 -23.24 -0.56
N GLU A 37 4.00 -22.18 0.10
CA GLU A 37 4.11 -22.11 1.56
C GLU A 37 2.81 -21.73 2.27
N ARG A 38 1.72 -21.47 1.54
CA ARG A 38 0.45 -20.97 2.09
C ARG A 38 0.66 -19.73 2.95
N ARG A 39 1.29 -18.71 2.36
CA ARG A 39 1.50 -17.40 2.99
C ARG A 39 0.82 -16.31 2.19
N LEU A 40 -0.03 -15.54 2.85
CA LEU A 40 -0.59 -14.30 2.29
C LEU A 40 0.52 -13.31 1.94
N ALA A 41 0.31 -12.52 0.89
CA ALA A 41 1.25 -11.56 0.34
C ALA A 41 0.61 -10.17 0.22
N ILE A 42 1.39 -9.15 0.60
CA ILE A 42 1.11 -7.73 0.34
C ILE A 42 2.23 -7.17 -0.52
N VAL A 43 1.88 -6.40 -1.54
CA VAL A 43 2.84 -5.71 -2.42
C VAL A 43 2.83 -4.22 -2.09
N LEU A 44 4.00 -3.59 -2.07
CA LEU A 44 4.20 -2.16 -1.83
C LEU A 44 4.93 -1.55 -3.03
N SER A 45 4.48 -0.38 -3.48
CA SER A 45 5.18 0.43 -4.48
C SER A 45 4.89 1.92 -4.28
N HIS A 46 5.63 2.78 -5.00
CA HIS A 46 5.28 4.20 -5.06
C HIS A 46 4.07 4.43 -5.98
N HIS A 47 4.20 4.02 -7.25
CA HIS A 47 3.18 4.17 -8.30
C HIS A 47 2.04 3.16 -8.16
N ASN A 48 0.85 3.57 -8.62
CA ASN A 48 -0.40 2.82 -8.58
C ASN A 48 -0.80 2.35 -10.00
N SER A 49 -1.93 1.64 -10.17
CA SER A 49 -2.33 1.13 -11.50
C SER A 49 -2.53 2.20 -12.55
N ASP A 50 -2.85 3.43 -12.14
CA ASP A 50 -3.11 4.54 -13.07
C ASP A 50 -1.82 5.23 -13.54
N THR A 51 -0.71 5.05 -12.82
CA THR A 51 0.55 5.81 -13.02
C THR A 51 1.76 4.92 -13.27
N LEU A 52 1.52 3.64 -13.54
CA LEU A 52 2.54 2.66 -13.89
C LEU A 52 2.56 2.47 -15.42
N GLU A 53 2.94 3.53 -16.14
CA GLU A 53 2.93 3.57 -17.61
C GLU A 53 4.23 4.11 -18.24
N ASN A 54 5.16 4.63 -17.44
CA ASN A 54 6.36 5.29 -17.94
C ASN A 54 7.44 4.30 -18.40
N ARG A 55 7.42 4.01 -19.70
CA ARG A 55 8.41 3.15 -20.37
C ARG A 55 9.55 3.93 -21.02
N ALA A 56 9.74 5.20 -20.67
CA ALA A 56 10.80 6.00 -21.24
C ALA A 56 12.19 5.50 -20.80
N GLN A 57 13.15 5.58 -21.71
CA GLN A 57 14.52 5.11 -21.48
C GLN A 57 15.53 6.12 -22.03
N ARG A 58 16.70 6.20 -21.39
CA ARG A 58 17.83 6.95 -21.93
C ARG A 58 18.44 6.17 -23.10
N PRO A 59 19.09 6.85 -24.07
CA PRO A 59 19.82 6.17 -25.13
C PRO A 59 20.84 5.17 -24.55
N GLY A 60 20.80 3.93 -25.04
CA GLY A 60 21.70 2.85 -24.60
C GLY A 60 21.21 2.06 -23.38
N GLN A 61 20.03 2.35 -22.82
CA GLN A 61 19.36 1.47 -21.86
C GLN A 61 18.50 0.43 -22.59
N ASP A 62 18.52 -0.79 -22.08
CA ASP A 62 17.87 -1.98 -22.63
C ASP A 62 17.02 -2.73 -21.58
N GLU A 63 16.79 -2.12 -20.42
CA GLU A 63 15.94 -2.67 -19.36
C GLU A 63 14.45 -2.72 -19.76
N VAL A 64 13.83 -3.89 -19.75
CA VAL A 64 12.40 -3.97 -20.05
C VAL A 64 11.60 -3.39 -18.88
N LEU A 65 10.79 -2.36 -19.18
CA LEU A 65 9.89 -1.69 -18.24
C LEU A 65 8.45 -2.13 -18.49
N LEU A 66 7.83 -2.69 -17.45
CA LEU A 66 6.47 -3.21 -17.48
C LEU A 66 5.47 -2.21 -16.89
N GLY A 67 4.28 -2.18 -17.45
CA GLY A 67 3.20 -1.27 -17.08
C GLY A 67 2.17 -1.93 -16.17
N ALA A 68 1.14 -1.17 -15.82
CA ALA A 68 0.07 -1.59 -14.92
C ALA A 68 -0.64 -2.86 -15.43
N ASP A 69 -0.95 -2.92 -16.72
CA ASP A 69 -1.65 -4.07 -17.31
C ASP A 69 -0.87 -5.38 -17.09
N GLU A 70 0.43 -5.41 -17.40
CA GLU A 70 1.25 -6.60 -17.18
C GLU A 70 1.40 -6.93 -15.70
N PHE A 71 1.53 -5.89 -14.86
CA PHE A 71 1.71 -6.05 -13.43
C PHE A 71 0.47 -6.61 -12.73
N VAL A 72 -0.70 -6.03 -12.98
CA VAL A 72 -1.99 -6.50 -12.47
C VAL A 72 -2.30 -7.90 -13.02
N ALA A 73 -2.05 -8.15 -14.30
CA ALA A 73 -2.22 -9.49 -14.88
C ALA A 73 -1.33 -10.54 -14.20
N MET A 74 -0.12 -10.18 -13.77
CA MET A 74 0.75 -11.07 -12.99
C MET A 74 0.21 -11.30 -11.58
N LEU A 75 -0.11 -10.24 -10.84
CA LEU A 75 -0.60 -10.35 -9.46
C LEU A 75 -1.91 -11.16 -9.36
N THR A 76 -2.84 -10.97 -10.30
CA THR A 76 -4.13 -11.69 -10.32
C THR A 76 -3.99 -13.21 -10.51
N ARG A 77 -2.82 -13.70 -10.96
CA ARG A 77 -2.54 -15.16 -11.06
C ARG A 77 -2.26 -15.80 -9.69
N PHE A 78 -2.04 -15.01 -8.64
CA PHE A 78 -1.66 -15.50 -7.31
C PHE A 78 -2.72 -15.12 -6.26
N PRO A 79 -3.67 -16.03 -5.94
CA PRO A 79 -4.73 -15.76 -4.94
C PRO A 79 -4.23 -15.40 -3.54
N VAL A 80 -2.96 -15.69 -3.24
CA VAL A 80 -2.33 -15.29 -1.98
C VAL A 80 -2.03 -13.79 -1.89
N VAL A 81 -2.05 -13.06 -3.01
CA VAL A 81 -1.95 -11.59 -3.03
C VAL A 81 -3.29 -11.03 -2.60
N VAL A 82 -3.31 -10.38 -1.42
CA VAL A 82 -4.54 -9.83 -0.85
C VAL A 82 -4.62 -8.31 -0.98
N ALA A 83 -3.46 -7.65 -1.01
CA ALA A 83 -3.38 -6.20 -1.17
C ALA A 83 -2.16 -5.74 -1.96
N TRP A 84 -2.34 -4.64 -2.69
CA TRP A 84 -1.29 -3.80 -3.23
C TRP A 84 -1.44 -2.39 -2.63
N LEU A 85 -0.48 -1.97 -1.80
CA LEU A 85 -0.48 -0.65 -1.15
C LEU A 85 0.46 0.29 -1.89
N ASN A 86 -0.03 1.48 -2.24
CA ASN A 86 0.74 2.46 -3.01
C ASN A 86 0.32 3.91 -2.73
N GLY A 87 0.90 4.85 -3.48
CA GLY A 87 0.65 6.28 -3.35
C GLY A 87 0.72 6.99 -4.70
N HIS A 88 1.65 7.95 -4.80
CA HIS A 88 1.94 8.75 -5.99
C HIS A 88 0.85 9.76 -6.42
N THR A 89 -0.41 9.35 -6.54
CA THR A 89 -1.51 10.24 -6.97
C THR A 89 -2.01 11.19 -5.88
N HIS A 90 -1.58 10.95 -4.64
CA HIS A 90 -1.98 11.70 -3.44
C HIS A 90 -3.49 11.70 -3.20
N LEU A 91 -4.17 10.62 -3.59
CA LEU A 91 -5.59 10.35 -3.42
C LEU A 91 -5.76 9.16 -2.48
N ASN A 92 -6.75 9.19 -1.59
CA ASN A 92 -7.29 7.93 -1.07
C ASN A 92 -8.14 7.30 -2.18
N GLN A 93 -7.78 6.09 -2.60
CA GLN A 93 -8.51 5.34 -3.63
C GLN A 93 -8.38 3.84 -3.36
N ILE A 94 -9.49 3.12 -3.48
CA ILE A 94 -9.51 1.67 -3.34
C ILE A 94 -10.11 1.06 -4.61
N LEU A 95 -9.30 0.25 -5.29
CA LEU A 95 -9.68 -0.44 -6.52
C LEU A 95 -9.72 -1.96 -6.30
N ALA A 96 -10.73 -2.61 -6.87
CA ALA A 96 -10.79 -4.06 -6.94
C ALA A 96 -10.17 -4.54 -8.25
N HIS A 97 -9.19 -5.44 -8.17
CA HIS A 97 -8.62 -6.11 -9.34
C HIS A 97 -9.13 -7.55 -9.44
N PRO A 98 -10.17 -7.81 -10.25
CA PRO A 98 -10.75 -9.14 -10.36
C PRO A 98 -9.81 -10.10 -11.10
N ALA A 99 -9.71 -11.33 -10.60
CA ALA A 99 -9.01 -12.40 -11.29
C ALA A 99 -9.94 -13.09 -12.32
N PRO A 100 -9.46 -13.46 -13.51
CA PRO A 100 -10.26 -14.16 -14.52
C PRO A 100 -10.85 -15.50 -14.02
N THR A 101 -10.18 -16.16 -13.08
CA THR A 101 -10.58 -17.46 -12.52
C THR A 101 -11.54 -17.35 -11.33
N GLY A 102 -12.01 -16.15 -11.00
CA GLY A 102 -12.73 -15.84 -9.78
C GLY A 102 -11.80 -15.47 -8.63
N GLY A 103 -12.22 -14.50 -7.83
CA GLY A 103 -11.39 -13.84 -6.81
C GLY A 103 -11.00 -12.43 -7.20
N ARG A 104 -10.29 -11.73 -6.31
CA ARG A 104 -9.74 -10.38 -6.53
C ARG A 104 -8.61 -10.13 -5.54
N PHE A 105 -7.82 -9.09 -5.77
CA PHE A 105 -7.07 -8.42 -4.70
C PHE A 105 -7.47 -6.94 -4.65
N TRP A 106 -7.14 -6.27 -3.55
CA TRP A 106 -7.44 -4.86 -3.37
C TRP A 106 -6.19 -4.01 -3.60
N GLU A 107 -6.29 -3.03 -4.48
CA GLU A 107 -5.33 -1.94 -4.53
C GLU A 107 -5.81 -0.81 -3.63
N ILE A 108 -4.92 -0.34 -2.75
CA ILE A 108 -5.21 0.69 -1.76
C ILE A 108 -4.15 1.79 -1.92
N THR A 109 -4.56 2.89 -2.54
CA THR A 109 -3.77 4.11 -2.65
C THR A 109 -4.11 5.03 -1.49
N THR A 110 -3.10 5.53 -0.79
CA THR A 110 -3.29 6.47 0.33
C THR A 110 -2.94 7.89 -0.08
N ALA A 111 -3.71 8.85 0.44
CA ALA A 111 -3.43 10.27 0.27
C ALA A 111 -2.04 10.66 0.80
N SER A 112 -1.50 11.77 0.30
CA SER A 112 -0.19 12.25 0.76
C SER A 112 -0.27 12.91 2.12
N CYS A 113 0.84 12.86 2.87
CA CYS A 113 0.99 13.60 4.13
C CYS A 113 1.28 15.10 3.93
N ILE A 114 1.52 15.57 2.70
CA ILE A 114 1.83 16.98 2.42
C ILE A 114 0.63 17.75 1.87
N ASP A 115 -0.26 17.08 1.13
CA ASP A 115 -1.47 17.70 0.58
C ASP A 115 -2.66 17.45 1.51
N PHE A 116 -3.66 18.33 1.46
CA PHE A 116 -4.90 18.08 2.17
C PHE A 116 -5.52 16.76 1.67
N PRO A 117 -6.02 15.90 2.57
CA PRO A 117 -6.24 16.10 4.01
C PRO A 117 -5.06 15.76 4.96
N GLN A 118 -3.87 15.43 4.44
CA GLN A 118 -2.68 15.02 5.20
C GLN A 118 -2.92 13.75 6.02
N GLN A 119 -3.39 12.71 5.33
CA GLN A 119 -3.88 11.48 5.92
C GLN A 119 -2.92 10.31 5.70
N GLN A 120 -2.94 9.40 6.66
CA GLN A 120 -2.36 8.06 6.54
C GLN A 120 -3.49 7.03 6.59
N GLN A 121 -3.18 5.77 6.31
CA GLN A 121 -4.14 4.69 6.40
C GLN A 121 -3.50 3.49 7.09
N THR A 122 -4.23 2.92 8.03
CA THR A 122 -3.93 1.61 8.61
C THR A 122 -4.67 0.55 7.79
N VAL A 123 -4.03 -0.60 7.61
CA VAL A 123 -4.63 -1.76 6.94
C VAL A 123 -4.47 -2.96 7.86
N GLU A 124 -5.58 -3.44 8.40
CA GLU A 124 -5.64 -4.58 9.30
C GLU A 124 -6.19 -5.80 8.57
N LEU A 125 -5.46 -6.92 8.63
CA LEU A 125 -5.84 -8.17 7.99
C LEU A 125 -6.41 -9.13 9.02
N VAL A 126 -7.65 -9.54 8.82
CA VAL A 126 -8.42 -10.36 9.78
C VAL A 126 -8.90 -11.64 9.10
N ASP A 127 -8.71 -12.77 9.77
CA ASP A 127 -9.37 -14.03 9.43
C ASP A 127 -10.76 -14.06 10.08
N ASN A 128 -11.80 -14.16 9.25
CA ASN A 128 -13.18 -14.14 9.71
C ASN A 128 -13.65 -15.49 10.27
N ARG A 129 -12.80 -16.53 10.19
CA ARG A 129 -13.08 -17.91 10.67
C ARG A 129 -14.26 -18.59 9.96
N ASP A 130 -14.64 -18.11 8.79
CA ASP A 130 -15.74 -18.63 7.96
C ASP A 130 -15.30 -18.95 6.51
N GLY A 131 -13.98 -19.01 6.27
CA GLY A 131 -13.40 -19.18 4.94
C GLY A 131 -13.24 -17.89 4.15
N THR A 132 -13.47 -16.74 4.78
CA THR A 132 -13.16 -15.41 4.24
C THR A 132 -12.13 -14.67 5.09
N LEU A 133 -11.57 -13.61 4.52
CA LEU A 133 -10.70 -12.67 5.21
C LEU A 133 -11.15 -11.25 4.89
N SER A 134 -10.92 -10.34 5.83
CA SER A 134 -11.24 -8.92 5.71
C SER A 134 -9.97 -8.08 5.82
N LEU A 135 -9.85 -7.07 4.95
CA LEU A 135 -8.93 -5.97 5.15
C LEU A 135 -9.72 -4.77 5.64
N PHE A 136 -9.50 -4.36 6.89
CA PHE A 136 -10.06 -3.11 7.41
C PHE A 136 -9.09 -1.98 7.09
N THR A 137 -9.57 -0.98 6.36
CA THR A 137 -8.79 0.21 6.08
C THR A 137 -9.29 1.35 6.95
N THR A 138 -8.44 1.92 7.80
CA THR A 138 -8.84 3.05 8.67
C THR A 138 -7.93 4.24 8.41
N VAL A 139 -8.54 5.36 8.00
CA VAL A 139 -7.83 6.61 7.75
C VAL A 139 -7.47 7.27 9.08
N VAL A 140 -6.24 7.77 9.17
CA VAL A 140 -5.66 8.40 10.36
C VAL A 140 -5.21 9.81 10.00
N ASP A 141 -5.75 10.79 10.72
CA ASP A 141 -5.30 12.18 10.69
C ASP A 141 -4.13 12.38 11.67
N HIS A 142 -3.24 13.33 11.37
CA HIS A 142 -2.25 13.75 12.37
C HIS A 142 -2.93 14.42 13.59
N ALA A 143 -2.29 14.32 14.76
CA ALA A 143 -2.86 14.73 16.05
C ALA A 143 -3.03 16.24 16.27
N ALA A 144 -2.50 17.09 15.37
CA ALA A 144 -2.62 18.52 15.51
C ALA A 144 -4.05 19.05 15.34
N ASP A 145 -4.34 20.18 15.99
CA ASP A 145 -5.63 20.83 15.94
C ASP A 145 -6.05 21.19 14.50
N PRO A 146 -7.36 21.12 14.18
CA PRO A 146 -7.85 21.47 12.84
C PRO A 146 -7.76 22.98 12.55
N VAL A 147 -7.68 23.82 13.58
CA VAL A 147 -7.53 25.28 13.47
C VAL A 147 -6.18 25.66 14.06
N PRO A 148 -5.29 26.33 13.31
CA PRO A 148 -3.96 26.64 13.79
C PRO A 148 -3.95 27.69 14.89
N GLY A 149 -3.20 27.40 15.95
CA GLY A 149 -2.86 28.36 16.99
C GLY A 149 -1.62 29.19 16.66
N SER A 150 -1.23 30.07 17.59
CA SER A 150 -0.02 30.90 17.47
C SER A 150 1.27 30.20 17.93
N GLY A 151 1.20 28.94 18.37
CA GLY A 151 2.35 28.16 18.85
C GLY A 151 3.42 27.90 17.78
N GLY A 152 4.60 27.47 18.22
CA GLY A 152 5.73 27.12 17.36
C GLY A 152 6.20 25.67 17.48
N ASP A 153 5.50 24.84 18.26
CA ASP A 153 5.78 23.41 18.36
C ASP A 153 5.36 22.65 17.08
N TYR A 154 5.74 21.38 16.99
CA TYR A 154 5.48 20.56 15.80
C TYR A 154 3.99 20.35 15.52
N LEU A 155 3.12 20.36 16.55
CA LEU A 155 1.68 20.24 16.36
C LEU A 155 1.12 21.55 15.77
N ALA A 156 1.54 22.71 16.28
CA ALA A 156 1.16 23.99 15.71
C ALA A 156 1.63 24.14 14.25
N LEU A 157 2.83 23.64 13.91
CA LEU A 157 3.32 23.61 12.54
C LEU A 157 2.51 22.67 11.64
N ALA A 158 2.17 21.46 12.11
CA ALA A 158 1.34 20.53 11.36
C ALA A 158 -0.09 21.07 11.14
N SER A 159 -0.67 21.75 12.14
CA SER A 159 -1.98 22.40 12.01
C SER A 159 -1.96 23.50 10.92
N ARG A 160 -0.93 24.35 10.90
CA ARG A 160 -0.74 25.34 9.82
C ARG A 160 -0.50 24.69 8.47
N SER A 161 0.25 23.59 8.43
CA SER A 161 0.47 22.84 7.19
C SER A 161 -0.85 22.34 6.61
N ARG A 162 -1.75 21.78 7.44
CA ARG A 162 -3.10 21.37 7.04
C ARG A 162 -3.93 22.54 6.53
N GLU A 163 -3.91 23.68 7.21
CA GLU A 163 -4.60 24.90 6.77
C GLU A 163 -4.09 25.33 5.39
N LEU A 164 -2.77 25.46 5.20
CA LEU A 164 -2.17 25.86 3.93
C LEU A 164 -2.51 24.87 2.82
N ALA A 165 -2.41 23.56 3.08
CA ALA A 165 -2.73 22.53 2.11
C ALA A 165 -4.23 22.51 1.74
N SER A 166 -5.11 22.93 2.65
CA SER A 166 -6.55 23.09 2.36
C SER A 166 -6.86 24.31 1.49
N ASN A 167 -5.93 25.26 1.39
CA ASN A 167 -6.01 26.47 0.58
C ASN A 167 -5.11 26.38 -0.67
N ASP A 168 -4.91 25.19 -1.21
CA ASP A 168 -4.23 25.02 -2.50
C ASP A 168 -5.08 25.65 -3.61
N TRP A 169 -4.51 26.63 -4.31
CA TRP A 169 -5.17 27.36 -5.40
C TRP A 169 -4.97 26.71 -6.77
N ALA A 170 -3.98 25.81 -6.90
CA ALA A 170 -3.67 25.12 -8.15
C ALA A 170 -4.54 23.86 -8.33
N GLU A 171 -4.84 23.18 -7.22
CA GLU A 171 -5.55 21.90 -7.20
C GLU A 171 -6.94 22.00 -6.54
N THR A 172 -7.67 20.88 -6.50
CA THR A 172 -8.90 20.75 -5.71
C THR A 172 -8.63 19.91 -4.45
N PRO A 173 -8.32 20.50 -3.28
CA PRO A 173 -7.97 19.76 -2.07
C PRO A 173 -8.95 18.64 -1.67
N LEU A 174 -10.26 18.89 -1.79
CA LEU A 174 -11.27 17.95 -1.29
C LEU A 174 -11.33 16.63 -2.07
N MET A 175 -10.92 16.57 -3.35
CA MET A 175 -10.93 15.30 -4.10
C MET A 175 -9.90 14.30 -3.55
N ARG A 176 -8.80 14.78 -2.96
CA ARG A 176 -7.72 13.95 -2.40
C ARG A 176 -8.16 13.05 -1.25
N ARG A 177 -9.26 13.41 -0.58
CA ARG A 177 -9.86 12.59 0.48
C ARG A 177 -10.40 11.25 -0.02
N GLY A 178 -10.70 11.12 -1.31
CA GLY A 178 -11.42 9.97 -1.85
C GLY A 178 -12.91 9.97 -1.49
N SER A 179 -13.62 8.99 -2.02
CA SER A 179 -15.02 8.72 -1.71
C SER A 179 -15.18 8.03 -0.34
N PRO A 180 -16.41 7.89 0.19
CA PRO A 180 -16.65 7.03 1.35
C PRO A 180 -16.26 5.55 1.16
N LEU A 181 -16.11 5.07 -0.08
CA LEU A 181 -15.68 3.70 -0.37
C LEU A 181 -14.15 3.54 -0.31
N ASP A 182 -13.41 4.66 -0.24
CA ASP A 182 -11.95 4.68 -0.23
C ASP A 182 -11.37 4.84 1.19
N ARG A 183 -12.22 4.88 2.21
CA ARG A 183 -11.84 5.18 3.60
C ARG A 183 -12.74 4.49 4.60
N ASN A 184 -12.16 3.97 5.69
CA ASN A 184 -12.89 3.38 6.80
C ASN A 184 -13.80 2.22 6.34
N THR A 185 -13.24 1.34 5.51
CA THR A 185 -13.97 0.26 4.84
C THR A 185 -13.50 -1.13 5.25
N GLU A 186 -14.40 -2.09 5.13
CA GLU A 186 -14.09 -3.52 5.15
C GLU A 186 -14.01 -4.04 3.72
N LEU A 187 -12.87 -4.64 3.37
CA LEU A 187 -12.61 -5.19 2.05
C LEU A 187 -12.55 -6.73 2.14
N LEU A 188 -13.63 -7.37 1.72
CA LEU A 188 -13.82 -8.81 1.86
C LEU A 188 -13.12 -9.59 0.73
N LEU A 189 -12.49 -10.72 1.07
CA LEU A 189 -11.90 -11.68 0.14
C LEU A 189 -12.18 -13.13 0.58
N PRO A 190 -12.29 -14.09 -0.35
CA PRO A 190 -12.22 -15.49 0.02
C PRO A 190 -10.81 -15.81 0.55
N ALA A 191 -10.71 -16.67 1.56
CA ALA A 191 -9.42 -17.15 2.03
C ALA A 191 -8.76 -18.04 0.96
N PRO A 192 -7.52 -17.76 0.54
CA PRO A 192 -6.86 -18.52 -0.54
C PRO A 192 -6.39 -19.92 -0.12
N PHE A 193 -6.45 -20.22 1.18
CA PHE A 193 -6.19 -21.51 1.80
C PHE A 193 -6.80 -21.52 3.20
N ASP A 194 -6.81 -22.67 3.87
CA ASP A 194 -7.31 -22.82 5.24
C ASP A 194 -6.47 -22.03 6.26
N LEU A 195 -7.01 -20.88 6.70
CA LEU A 195 -6.39 -20.00 7.68
C LEU A 195 -6.43 -20.55 9.10
N ALA A 196 -7.26 -21.57 9.39
CA ALA A 196 -7.29 -22.19 10.73
C ALA A 196 -5.97 -22.88 11.10
N THR A 197 -5.09 -23.09 10.09
CA THR A 197 -3.71 -23.55 10.29
C THR A 197 -2.81 -22.50 10.98
N ILE A 198 -3.23 -21.23 11.01
CA ILE A 198 -2.57 -20.12 11.70
C ILE A 198 -3.26 -19.89 13.04
N SER A 199 -2.67 -20.39 14.13
CA SER A 199 -3.26 -20.22 15.46
C SER A 199 -2.95 -18.85 16.09
N ASP A 200 -3.82 -18.40 17.00
CA ASP A 200 -3.60 -17.16 17.75
C ASP A 200 -2.29 -17.20 18.55
N ALA A 201 -1.94 -18.36 19.11
CA ALA A 201 -0.67 -18.57 19.80
C ALA A 201 0.54 -18.44 18.86
N ALA A 202 0.43 -18.89 17.60
CA ALA A 202 1.48 -18.73 16.60
C ALA A 202 1.65 -17.26 16.21
N LEU A 203 0.54 -16.52 16.04
CA LEU A 203 0.57 -15.07 15.78
C LEU A 203 1.19 -14.30 16.95
N GLU A 204 0.80 -14.62 18.19
CA GLU A 204 1.35 -13.98 19.38
C GLU A 204 2.86 -14.24 19.51
N THR A 205 3.30 -15.48 19.28
CA THR A 205 4.72 -15.84 19.26
C THR A 205 5.48 -15.04 18.20
N GLN A 206 4.91 -14.89 17.00
CA GLN A 206 5.50 -14.08 15.94
C GLN A 206 5.58 -12.59 16.33
N HIS A 207 4.53 -12.03 16.94
CA HIS A 207 4.52 -10.65 17.42
C HIS A 207 5.57 -10.39 18.50
N LEU A 208 5.70 -11.30 19.47
CA LEU A 208 6.73 -11.21 20.51
C LEU A 208 8.13 -11.25 19.90
N THR A 209 8.37 -12.13 18.93
CA THR A 209 9.65 -12.23 18.22
C THR A 209 9.97 -10.94 17.45
N ALA A 210 8.98 -10.38 16.75
CA ALA A 210 9.15 -9.12 16.01
C ALA A 210 9.43 -7.94 16.96
N ARG A 211 8.67 -7.82 18.06
CA ARG A 211 8.88 -6.79 19.08
C ARG A 211 10.26 -6.90 19.73
N ALA A 212 10.69 -8.11 20.09
CA ALA A 212 12.02 -8.32 20.65
C ALA A 212 13.14 -7.90 19.69
N ARG A 213 12.97 -8.14 18.38
CA ARG A 213 13.92 -7.69 17.36
C ARG A 213 13.99 -6.17 17.26
N ILE A 214 12.84 -5.48 17.27
CA ILE A 214 12.77 -4.02 17.23
C ILE A 214 13.46 -3.43 18.46
N LEU A 215 13.11 -3.91 19.66
CA LEU A 215 13.72 -3.43 20.91
C LEU A 215 15.24 -3.66 20.95
N ALA A 216 15.71 -4.80 20.45
CA ALA A 216 17.15 -5.07 20.37
C ALA A 216 17.87 -4.11 19.40
N HIS A 217 17.21 -3.71 18.30
CA HIS A 217 17.75 -2.74 17.37
C HIS A 217 17.76 -1.32 17.98
N GLU A 218 16.67 -0.90 18.61
CA GLU A 218 16.57 0.40 19.29
C GLU A 218 17.61 0.53 20.41
N GLY A 219 17.78 -0.51 21.23
CA GLY A 219 18.80 -0.54 22.28
C GLY A 219 20.24 -0.56 21.76
N ALA A 220 20.47 -0.93 20.50
CA ALA A 220 21.80 -0.83 19.87
C ALA A 220 22.08 0.57 19.28
N LEU A 221 21.03 1.38 19.07
CA LEU A 221 21.14 2.76 18.59
C LEU A 221 21.25 3.79 19.74
N SER A 222 20.89 3.40 20.97
CA SER A 222 21.03 4.20 22.20
C SER A 222 22.38 4.01 22.86
#